data_AF-A0A964ZCH5-F1
#
_entry.id   AF-A0A964ZCH5-F1
#
_cell.length_a   1.000
_cell.length_b   1.000
_cell.length_c   1.000
_cell.angle_alpha   90.00
_cell.angle_beta   90.00
_cell.angle_gamma   90.00
#
_symmetry.space_group_name_H-M   'P 1'
#
loop_
_entity.id
_entity.type
_entity.pdbx_description
1 polymer ?
#
loop_
_entity_poly.entity_id
_entity_poly.type
_entity_poly.pdbx_seq_one_letter_code
_entity_poly.pdbx_strand_id
1 'polypeptide(L)'
;AALPLSATWQQGLACFAACTFGGLAVTLFIAAVLKLREGVRVNGRLIAFILFLLLESPVLTYSGILIGAGIGVVLLRNMLGMLNEAEQSALRALLAPVVGGSAIAGLVFGLLRQVQHRVARTVLILALSGLMLSMGLNSLGLVEISWINLQQYNLANPTAFACLVLVGIPPFYLLTFAGHEEESEVEIAAMCGMLGLALAILVGEQRQYASIAWLVPVATYFLYTIRVLPGLRILKHAFRGLGYARGSKYRKALLAFRRALQLDPNNRIARDGFWEVHRSLDIDSLSRDPQTLGLVDLDLCLDRAGGLLLSRPNSVQLDEANRLLDLVARIQPNKEPQVAYWRAVAATHAGDLDRAANLLERLLDPSHHGADHPERLAVLLPSWQLALMLHPRLRERVGEPMLQLPGRRIEAILAVERRLSETPNEADLISLKKLLYRDLTEAEYNEAAGGEGIAVNGFDHQYAQHLGLSMINDDSHWQRGGEYLRIAARGLPALGPTLFVQIAQAQRRMGLMDEARHNFELAKRAGQSVGPRNLGDAERQAYFSTLKYLGEEALARGDTDAAIDNFRLYQESEHSGLATLRILADLYEKKGDALAAARA
;
A
#
# COMPACT_ATOMS: atom_id res chain seq x y z
N ALA A 1 31.54 41.51 59.30
CA ALA A 1 30.09 41.24 59.39
C ALA A 1 29.82 39.91 58.71
N ALA A 2 29.67 38.85 59.51
CA ALA A 2 29.35 37.51 59.02
C ALA A 2 27.89 37.47 58.55
N LEU A 3 27.64 36.94 57.34
CA LEU A 3 26.31 36.58 56.89
C LEU A 3 25.99 35.19 57.45
N PRO A 4 25.03 35.01 58.37
CA PRO A 4 24.50 33.70 58.70
C PRO A 4 23.35 33.43 57.72
N LEU A 5 23.69 32.96 56.51
CA LEU A 5 22.68 32.34 55.65
C LEU A 5 22.59 30.88 56.08
N SER A 6 21.67 30.56 56.99
CA SER A 6 21.16 29.19 57.08
C SER A 6 20.56 28.86 55.73
N ALA A 7 21.31 28.14 54.90
CA ALA A 7 20.87 27.78 53.56
C ALA A 7 19.55 27.02 53.68
N THR A 8 18.46 27.62 53.21
CA THR A 8 17.17 26.93 53.18
C THR A 8 17.25 25.80 52.15
N TRP A 9 16.52 24.71 52.37
CA TRP A 9 16.47 23.60 51.42
C TRP A 9 16.06 24.04 50.00
N GLN A 10 15.31 25.14 49.88
CA GLN A 10 14.94 25.79 48.62
C GLN A 10 16.17 26.32 47.86
N GLN A 11 17.13 26.94 48.55
CA GLN A 11 18.37 27.41 47.93
C GLN A 11 19.24 26.23 47.46
N GLY A 12 19.28 25.15 48.24
CA GLY A 12 19.96 23.92 47.86
C GLY A 12 19.35 23.27 46.60
N LEU A 13 18.03 23.17 46.55
CA LEU A 13 17.29 22.64 45.40
C LEU A 13 17.47 23.52 44.14
N ALA A 14 17.41 24.84 44.29
CA ALA A 14 17.66 25.78 43.21
C ALA A 14 19.11 25.67 42.68
N CYS A 15 20.08 25.52 43.56
CA CYS A 15 21.49 25.30 43.20
C CYS A 15 21.67 24.01 42.40
N PHE A 16 21.09 22.89 42.86
CA PHE A 16 21.15 21.61 42.16
C PHE A 16 20.50 21.68 40.77
N ALA A 17 19.31 22.27 40.67
CA ALA A 17 18.62 22.47 39.41
C ALA A 17 19.43 23.35 38.44
N ALA A 18 19.94 24.49 38.93
CA ALA A 18 20.74 25.41 38.15
C ALA A 18 22.03 24.75 37.62
N CYS A 19 22.70 23.92 38.43
CA CYS A 19 23.89 23.19 37.97
C CYS A 19 23.54 22.13 36.92
N THR A 20 22.44 21.40 37.10
CA THR A 20 21.99 20.36 36.17
C THR A 20 21.60 20.94 34.80
N PHE A 21 20.73 21.95 34.79
CA PHE A 21 20.31 22.62 33.56
C PHE A 21 21.41 23.52 32.97
N GLY A 22 22.26 24.11 33.80
CA GLY A 22 23.45 24.85 33.36
C GLY A 22 24.45 23.94 32.66
N GLY A 23 24.71 22.75 33.20
CA GLY A 23 25.55 21.74 32.55
C GLY A 23 24.99 21.33 31.18
N LEU A 24 23.68 21.09 31.08
CA LEU A 24 23.00 20.83 29.82
C LEU A 24 23.12 22.01 28.83
N ALA A 25 22.93 23.25 29.29
CA ALA A 25 23.03 24.43 28.44
C ALA A 25 24.44 24.61 27.88
N VAL A 26 25.47 24.38 28.70
CA VAL A 26 26.87 24.44 28.28
C VAL A 26 27.18 23.36 27.24
N THR A 27 26.76 22.11 27.45
CA THR A 27 27.04 21.05 26.48
C THR A 27 26.24 21.20 25.19
N LEU A 28 24.99 21.68 25.25
CA LEU A 28 24.21 22.04 24.06
C LEU A 28 24.85 23.21 23.31
N PHE A 29 25.41 24.20 23.99
CA PHE A 29 26.16 25.28 23.35
C PHE A 29 27.41 24.74 22.64
N ILE A 30 28.18 23.85 23.28
CA ILE A 30 29.32 23.18 22.65
C ILE A 30 28.87 22.39 21.41
N ALA A 31 27.79 21.61 21.52
CA ALA A 31 27.23 20.86 20.39
C ALA A 31 26.78 21.79 19.25
N ALA A 32 26.15 22.93 19.58
CA ALA A 32 25.74 23.94 18.62
C ALA A 32 26.94 24.50 17.85
N VAL A 33 28.03 24.88 18.55
CA VAL A 33 29.25 25.40 17.93
C VAL A 33 29.89 24.36 17.01
N LEU A 34 29.97 23.09 17.43
CA LEU A 34 30.48 22.01 16.60
C LEU A 34 29.64 21.81 15.32
N LYS A 35 28.31 21.82 15.45
CA LYS A 35 27.40 21.63 14.30
C LYS A 35 27.35 22.83 13.35
N LEU A 36 27.50 24.05 13.87
CA LEU A 36 27.65 25.25 13.04
C LEU A 36 28.96 25.21 12.23
N ARG A 37 30.06 24.69 12.82
CA ARG A 37 31.33 24.47 12.10
C ARG A 37 31.22 23.39 11.01
N GLU A 38 30.37 22.39 11.21
CA GLU A 38 30.03 21.38 10.19
C GLU A 38 29.12 21.93 9.06
N GLY A 39 28.73 23.21 9.11
CA GLY A 39 27.97 23.87 8.05
C GLY A 39 26.44 23.81 8.20
N VAL A 40 25.92 23.35 9.35
CA VAL A 40 24.48 23.30 9.60
C VAL A 40 23.93 24.72 9.80
N ARG A 41 23.02 25.19 8.94
CA ARG A 41 22.39 26.51 9.06
C ARG A 41 21.15 26.47 9.96
N VAL A 42 21.01 27.46 10.85
CA VAL A 42 19.81 27.66 11.67
C VAL A 42 18.78 28.43 10.85
N ASN A 43 17.89 27.71 10.16
CA ASN A 43 16.86 28.30 9.30
C ASN A 43 15.68 28.90 10.11
N GLY A 44 15.95 29.75 11.10
CA GLY A 44 14.94 30.50 11.86
C GLY A 44 14.09 29.68 12.85
N ARG A 45 14.31 28.37 12.97
CA ARG A 45 13.57 27.48 13.90
C ARG A 45 14.46 27.01 15.04
N LEU A 46 14.66 27.87 16.04
CA LEU A 46 15.52 27.58 17.21
C LEU A 46 15.10 26.32 17.98
N ILE A 47 13.80 26.10 18.17
CA ILE A 47 13.29 24.91 18.90
C ILE A 47 13.66 23.61 18.17
N ALA A 48 13.47 23.57 16.84
CA ALA A 48 13.83 22.41 16.03
C ALA A 48 15.34 22.17 16.04
N PHE A 49 16.15 23.23 16.09
CA PHE A 49 17.60 23.13 16.21
C PHE A 49 18.03 22.57 17.56
N ILE A 50 17.42 23.00 18.67
CA ILE A 50 17.70 22.45 20.01
C ILE A 50 17.30 20.97 20.08
N LEU A 51 16.12 20.60 19.58
CA LEU A 51 15.69 19.19 19.49
C LEU A 51 16.65 18.36 18.64
N PHE A 52 17.11 18.92 17.52
CA PHE A 52 18.11 18.29 16.67
C PHE A 52 19.43 18.05 17.42
N LEU A 53 19.97 19.05 18.12
CA LEU A 53 21.21 18.90 18.90
C LEU A 53 21.10 17.82 19.98
N LEU A 54 19.96 17.77 20.65
CA LEU A 54 19.68 16.82 21.71
C LEU A 54 19.63 15.37 21.16
N LEU A 55 19.06 15.19 19.97
CA LEU A 55 18.98 13.88 19.30
C LEU A 55 20.28 13.45 18.60
N GLU A 56 21.05 14.40 18.11
CA GLU A 56 22.28 14.18 17.33
C GLU A 56 23.49 13.91 18.23
N SER A 57 23.53 14.53 19.42
CA SER A 57 24.64 14.41 20.37
C SER A 57 24.18 13.90 21.73
N PRO A 58 23.70 12.65 21.83
CA PRO A 58 23.24 12.07 23.08
C PRO A 58 24.33 12.04 24.15
N VAL A 59 25.58 11.73 23.78
CA VAL A 59 26.70 11.69 24.72
C VAL A 59 26.94 13.04 25.40
N LEU A 60 26.84 14.15 24.66
CA LEU A 60 26.97 15.51 25.21
C LEU A 60 25.78 15.90 26.09
N THR A 61 24.59 15.42 25.73
CA THR A 61 23.38 15.62 26.57
C THR A 61 23.51 14.84 27.87
N TYR A 62 23.92 13.56 27.81
CA TYR A 62 24.19 12.71 28.96
C TYR A 62 25.26 13.32 29.87
N SER A 63 26.42 13.68 29.31
CA SER A 63 27.52 14.23 30.09
C SER A 63 27.15 15.57 30.72
N GLY A 64 26.46 16.46 30.01
CA GLY A 64 26.05 17.77 30.54
C GLY A 64 25.12 17.64 31.75
N ILE A 65 24.11 16.78 31.67
CA ILE A 65 23.16 16.55 32.76
C ILE A 65 23.86 15.84 33.94
N LEU A 66 24.65 14.79 33.68
CA LEU A 66 25.31 14.02 34.75
C LEU A 66 26.43 14.80 35.45
N ILE A 67 27.26 15.50 34.69
CA ILE A 67 28.33 16.35 35.24
C ILE A 67 27.70 17.54 35.98
N GLY A 68 26.68 18.18 35.40
CA GLY A 68 25.95 19.28 36.04
C GLY A 68 25.31 18.86 37.36
N ALA A 69 24.65 17.70 37.38
CA ALA A 69 24.09 17.13 38.60
C ALA A 69 25.19 16.78 39.62
N GLY A 70 26.30 16.20 39.18
CA GLY A 70 27.45 15.88 40.03
C GLY A 70 28.07 17.13 40.67
N ILE A 71 28.29 18.19 39.91
CA ILE A 71 28.74 19.49 40.41
C ILE A 71 27.72 20.05 41.40
N GLY A 72 26.42 19.97 41.08
CA GLY A 72 25.35 20.37 41.98
C GLY A 72 25.39 19.66 43.33
N VAL A 73 25.61 18.33 43.34
CA VAL A 73 25.75 17.54 44.57
C VAL A 73 27.00 17.94 45.36
N VAL A 74 28.14 18.18 44.69
CA VAL A 74 29.38 18.62 45.35
C VAL A 74 29.22 20.02 45.96
N LEU A 75 28.59 20.95 45.24
CA LEU A 75 28.31 22.29 45.74
C LEU A 75 27.31 22.26 46.90
N LEU A 76 26.28 21.41 46.82
CA LEU A 76 25.34 21.19 47.90
C LEU A 76 26.06 20.66 49.14
N ARG A 77 26.96 19.67 48.99
CA ARG A 77 27.78 19.14 50.08
C ARG A 77 28.64 20.23 50.74
N ASN A 78 29.22 21.13 49.94
CA ASN A 78 30.04 22.23 50.46
C ASN A 78 29.19 23.31 51.15
N MET A 79 28.01 23.66 50.62
CA MET A 79 27.05 24.53 51.32
C MET A 79 26.55 23.90 52.63
N LEU A 80 26.38 22.59 52.63
CA LEU A 80 26.00 21.77 53.79
C LEU A 80 27.20 21.42 54.69
N GLY A 81 28.38 22.00 54.47
CA GLY A 81 29.56 21.84 55.35
C GLY A 81 29.35 22.34 56.79
N MET A 82 28.15 22.81 57.12
CA MET A 82 27.67 23.12 58.47
C MET A 82 26.91 21.95 59.15
N LEU A 83 26.83 20.77 58.51
CA LEU A 83 26.21 19.57 59.09
C LEU A 83 27.15 18.86 60.07
N ASN A 84 26.58 18.25 61.12
CA ASN A 84 27.30 17.51 62.15
C ASN A 84 28.01 16.27 61.57
N GLU A 85 29.09 15.78 62.20
CA GLU A 85 29.84 14.59 61.72
C GLU A 85 28.96 13.35 61.54
N ALA A 86 27.93 13.20 62.37
CA ALA A 86 26.94 12.12 62.28
C ALA A 86 26.06 12.20 61.01
N GLU A 87 25.72 13.40 60.53
CA GLU A 87 24.91 13.59 59.33
C GLU A 87 25.74 13.37 58.06
N GLN A 88 27.03 13.75 58.11
CA GLN A 88 27.97 13.50 57.02
C GLN A 88 28.26 12.01 56.80
N SER A 89 28.35 11.22 57.88
CA SER A 89 28.53 9.77 57.79
C SER A 89 27.27 9.08 57.25
N ALA A 90 26.08 9.51 57.68
CA ALA A 90 24.80 9.04 57.14
C ALA A 90 24.65 9.32 55.64
N LEU A 91 25.03 10.53 55.19
CA LEU A 91 24.98 10.89 53.76
C LEU A 91 25.90 10.00 52.90
N ARG A 92 27.12 9.70 53.39
CA ARG A 92 28.05 8.80 52.69
C ARG A 92 27.54 7.36 52.66
N ALA A 93 26.93 6.91 53.75
CA ALA A 93 26.30 5.59 53.83
C ALA A 93 25.10 5.45 52.88
N LEU A 94 24.40 6.53 52.57
CA LEU A 94 23.23 6.54 51.68
C LEU A 94 23.59 6.69 50.19
N LEU A 95 24.72 7.33 49.88
CA LEU A 95 25.14 7.55 48.49
C LEU A 95 25.47 6.25 47.74
N ALA A 96 26.22 5.35 48.37
CA ALA A 96 26.56 4.05 47.77
C ALA A 96 25.32 3.18 47.42
N PRO A 97 24.35 2.96 48.32
CA PRO A 97 23.14 2.18 48.01
C PRO A 97 22.21 2.91 47.05
N VAL A 98 22.13 4.24 47.05
CA VAL A 98 21.30 4.98 46.07
C VAL A 98 21.88 4.87 44.67
N VAL A 99 23.20 5.04 44.51
CA VAL A 99 23.86 4.88 43.20
C VAL A 99 23.81 3.42 42.74
N GLY A 100 24.12 2.48 43.63
CA GLY A 100 24.05 1.04 43.34
C GLY A 100 22.64 0.57 43.00
N GLY A 101 21.64 0.98 43.78
CA GLY A 101 20.23 0.68 43.54
C GLY A 101 19.73 1.28 42.22
N SER A 102 20.16 2.49 41.88
CA SER A 102 19.84 3.11 40.58
C SER A 102 20.46 2.35 39.41
N ALA A 103 21.69 1.83 39.56
CA ALA A 103 22.34 1.02 38.53
C ALA A 103 21.63 -0.33 38.33
N ILE A 104 21.23 -0.99 39.41
CA ILE A 104 20.45 -2.24 39.36
C ILE A 104 19.09 -1.98 38.71
N ALA A 105 18.40 -0.91 39.10
CA ALA A 105 17.12 -0.53 38.49
C ALA A 105 17.26 -0.29 36.97
N GLY A 106 18.34 0.37 36.53
CA GLY A 106 18.67 0.56 35.12
C GLY A 106 18.86 -0.76 34.36
N LEU A 107 19.56 -1.73 34.95
CA LEU A 107 19.72 -3.08 34.37
C LEU A 107 18.38 -3.81 34.24
N VAL A 108 17.54 -3.77 35.28
CA VAL A 108 16.21 -4.38 35.27
C VAL A 108 15.32 -3.74 34.20
N PHE A 109 15.35 -2.41 34.05
CA PHE A 109 14.65 -1.72 32.96
C PHE A 109 15.15 -2.16 31.58
N GLY A 110 16.46 -2.35 31.42
CA GLY A 110 17.06 -2.90 30.19
C GLY A 110 16.55 -4.30 29.86
N LEU A 111 16.38 -5.16 30.85
CA LEU A 111 15.82 -6.51 30.66
C LEU A 111 14.32 -6.46 30.33
N LEU A 112 13.54 -5.61 31.01
CA LEU A 112 12.11 -5.45 30.72
C LEU A 112 11.83 -4.96 29.30
N ARG A 113 12.74 -4.16 28.75
CA ARG A 113 12.67 -3.69 27.36
C ARG A 113 12.70 -4.84 26.34
N GLN A 114 13.36 -5.95 26.67
CA GLN A 114 13.48 -7.12 25.78
C GLN A 114 12.18 -7.95 25.70
N VAL A 115 11.22 -7.71 26.59
CA VAL A 115 9.93 -8.41 26.58
C VAL A 115 9.07 -7.95 25.39
N GLN A 116 8.86 -8.85 24.44
CA GLN A 116 8.10 -8.57 23.21
C GLN A 116 6.60 -8.42 23.46
N HIS A 117 6.03 -9.21 24.39
CA HIS A 117 4.59 -9.23 24.63
C HIS A 117 4.13 -7.99 25.39
N ARG A 118 3.35 -7.12 24.74
CA ARG A 118 2.95 -5.80 25.27
C ARG A 118 2.25 -5.89 26.63
N VAL A 119 1.29 -6.81 26.77
CA VAL A 119 0.53 -6.96 28.04
C VAL A 119 1.44 -7.42 29.19
N ALA A 120 2.25 -8.46 28.97
CA ALA A 120 3.20 -8.95 29.97
C ALA A 120 4.20 -7.88 30.37
N ARG A 121 4.71 -7.10 29.38
CA ARG A 121 5.59 -5.96 29.65
C ARG A 121 4.90 -4.90 30.50
N THR A 122 3.68 -4.48 30.16
CA THR A 122 2.93 -3.50 30.96
C THR A 122 2.67 -3.98 32.38
N VAL A 123 2.28 -5.25 32.57
CA VAL A 123 2.05 -5.83 33.90
C VAL A 123 3.35 -5.86 34.71
N LEU A 124 4.45 -6.31 34.13
CA LEU A 124 5.77 -6.31 34.79
C LEU A 124 6.25 -4.91 35.14
N ILE A 125 6.03 -3.93 34.26
CA ILE A 125 6.36 -2.52 34.50
C ILE A 125 5.53 -1.95 35.67
N LEU A 126 4.22 -2.22 35.71
CA LEU A 126 3.35 -1.79 36.80
C LEU A 126 3.74 -2.45 38.12
N ALA A 127 4.05 -3.75 38.10
CA ALA A 127 4.52 -4.49 39.26
C ALA A 127 5.85 -3.93 39.79
N LEU A 128 6.81 -3.67 38.90
CA LEU A 128 8.11 -3.08 39.26
C LEU A 128 7.95 -1.66 39.81
N SER A 129 7.11 -0.83 39.17
CA SER A 129 6.85 0.54 39.63
C SER A 129 6.17 0.55 41.01
N GLY A 130 5.22 -0.37 41.24
CA GLY A 130 4.60 -0.57 42.54
C GLY A 130 5.60 -1.04 43.59
N LEU A 131 6.49 -1.98 43.24
CA LEU A 131 7.55 -2.47 44.12
C LEU A 131 8.54 -1.35 44.48
N MET A 132 8.98 -0.55 43.52
CA MET A 132 9.85 0.60 43.75
C MET A 132 9.18 1.65 44.64
N LEU A 133 7.90 1.96 44.41
CA LEU A 133 7.13 2.87 45.25
C LEU A 133 7.03 2.35 46.69
N SER A 134 6.74 1.05 46.84
CA SER A 134 6.58 0.40 48.15
C SER A 134 7.89 0.35 48.91
N MET A 135 9.00 0.02 48.24
CA MET A 135 10.35 0.08 48.80
C MET A 135 10.75 1.50 49.19
N GLY A 136 10.43 2.49 48.35
CA GLY A 136 10.67 3.91 48.64
C GLY A 136 9.92 4.36 49.90
N LEU A 137 8.61 4.11 49.98
CA LEU A 137 7.80 4.46 51.15
C LEU A 137 8.27 3.74 52.43
N ASN A 138 8.69 2.48 52.33
CA ASN A 138 9.24 1.73 53.45
C ASN A 138 10.60 2.27 53.92
N SER A 139 11.49 2.59 52.99
CA SER A 139 12.81 3.18 53.30
C SER A 139 12.69 4.54 53.98
N LEU A 140 11.62 5.28 53.72
CA LEU A 140 11.31 6.58 54.34
C LEU A 140 10.54 6.46 55.66
N GLY A 141 10.26 5.23 56.14
CA GLY A 141 9.51 4.99 57.37
C GLY A 141 8.03 5.37 57.29
N LEU A 142 7.49 5.62 56.10
CA LEU A 142 6.08 6.01 55.90
C LEU A 142 5.13 4.80 55.91
N VAL A 143 5.62 3.61 55.55
CA VAL A 143 4.85 2.36 55.52
C VAL A 143 5.72 1.20 56.01
N GLU A 144 5.28 0.49 57.05
CA GLU A 144 5.94 -0.74 57.49
C GLU A 144 5.52 -1.92 56.61
N ILE A 145 6.50 -2.56 55.97
CA ILE A 145 6.31 -3.73 55.13
C ILE A 145 7.02 -4.90 55.80
N SER A 146 6.23 -5.85 56.32
CA SER A 146 6.69 -6.93 57.21
C SER A 146 7.74 -7.88 56.62
N TRP A 147 7.90 -7.92 55.29
CA TRP A 147 8.82 -8.81 54.59
C TRP A 147 10.09 -8.12 54.06
N ILE A 148 10.25 -6.81 54.31
CA ILE A 148 11.41 -6.01 53.88
C ILE A 148 12.04 -5.33 55.10
N ASN A 149 13.22 -5.80 55.54
CA ASN A 149 14.01 -5.17 56.59
C ASN A 149 15.01 -4.16 56.00
N LEU A 150 14.50 -3.03 55.53
CA LEU A 150 15.35 -1.89 55.13
C LEU A 150 15.58 -0.97 56.34
N GLN A 151 16.77 -0.37 56.43
CA GLN A 151 17.01 0.73 57.36
C GLN A 151 16.04 1.87 57.05
N GLN A 152 15.23 2.24 58.03
CA GLN A 152 14.28 3.34 57.91
C GLN A 152 15.00 4.67 58.15
N TYR A 153 14.88 5.59 57.21
CA TYR A 153 15.40 6.95 57.31
C TYR A 153 14.24 7.92 57.52
N ASN A 154 14.16 8.48 58.72
CA ASN A 154 13.14 9.49 59.01
C ASN A 154 13.57 10.84 58.41
N LEU A 155 12.79 11.34 57.44
CA LEU A 155 13.11 12.59 56.75
C LEU A 155 12.81 13.79 57.65
N ALA A 156 13.82 14.63 57.91
CA ALA A 156 13.62 15.90 58.63
C ALA A 156 12.67 16.86 57.88
N ASN A 157 12.65 16.79 56.54
CA ASN A 157 11.70 17.56 55.73
C ASN A 157 11.24 16.76 54.49
N PRO A 158 10.04 16.13 54.53
CA PRO A 158 9.51 15.33 53.42
C PRO A 158 9.18 16.17 52.18
N THR A 159 8.81 17.44 52.36
CA THR A 159 8.47 18.34 51.24
C THR A 159 9.68 18.65 50.36
N ALA A 160 10.85 18.84 50.97
CA ALA A 160 12.09 19.11 50.23
C ALA A 160 12.48 17.93 49.33
N PHE A 161 12.32 16.70 49.85
CA PHE A 161 12.57 15.47 49.09
C PHE A 161 11.59 15.32 47.92
N ALA A 162 10.29 15.54 48.16
CA ALA A 162 9.29 15.46 47.10
C ALA A 162 9.52 16.49 45.98
N CYS A 163 9.88 17.73 46.33
CA CYS A 163 10.24 18.74 45.35
C CYS A 163 11.49 18.35 44.53
N LEU A 164 12.50 17.73 45.16
CA LEU A 164 13.69 17.26 44.46
C LEU A 164 13.36 16.17 43.45
N VAL A 165 12.49 15.21 43.81
CA VAL A 165 12.00 14.17 42.89
C VAL A 165 11.28 14.79 41.70
N LEU A 166 10.41 15.78 41.91
CA LEU A 166 9.72 16.48 40.81
C LEU A 166 10.69 17.21 39.86
N VAL A 167 11.70 17.88 40.41
CA VAL A 167 12.75 18.55 39.62
C VAL A 167 13.62 17.56 38.85
N GLY A 168 13.75 16.32 39.33
CA GLY A 168 14.47 15.24 38.66
C GLY A 168 13.74 14.65 37.44
N ILE A 169 12.41 14.81 37.32
CA ILE A 169 11.63 14.24 36.22
C ILE A 169 12.02 14.85 34.85
N PRO A 170 12.08 16.18 34.66
CA PRO A 170 12.48 16.76 33.37
C PRO A 170 13.87 16.34 32.86
N PRO A 171 14.97 16.39 33.65
CA PRO A 171 16.26 15.92 33.16
C PRO A 171 16.26 14.42 32.88
N PHE A 172 15.56 13.60 33.68
CA PHE A 172 15.38 12.18 33.36
C PHE A 172 14.69 12.00 32.00
N TYR A 173 13.60 12.73 31.74
CA TYR A 173 12.92 12.68 30.45
C TYR A 173 13.85 13.06 29.29
N LEU A 174 14.62 14.13 29.43
CA LEU A 174 15.56 14.56 28.39
C LEU A 174 16.62 13.50 28.08
N LEU A 175 17.11 12.79 29.11
CA LEU A 175 18.04 11.66 28.95
C LEU A 175 17.39 10.50 28.16
N THR A 176 16.11 10.24 28.39
CA THR A 176 15.37 9.19 27.66
C THR A 176 15.06 9.59 26.22
N PHE A 177 14.69 10.85 26.00
CA PHE A 177 14.41 11.39 24.66
C PHE A 177 15.68 11.42 23.80
N ALA A 178 16.83 11.83 24.37
CA ALA A 178 18.12 11.88 23.67
C ALA A 178 18.64 10.50 23.25
N GLY A 179 18.35 9.44 24.01
CA GLY A 179 18.94 8.12 23.84
C GLY A 179 18.78 7.52 22.44
N HIS A 180 19.76 6.74 21.97
CA HIS A 180 19.74 6.09 20.65
C HIS A 180 18.54 5.17 20.44
N GLU A 181 18.08 4.59 21.53
CA GLU A 181 16.99 3.64 21.59
C GLU A 181 15.61 4.30 21.47
N GLU A 182 14.62 3.57 20.94
CA GLU A 182 13.22 4.03 20.93
C GLU A 182 12.72 4.25 22.37
N GLU A 183 11.92 5.28 22.63
CA GLU A 183 11.28 5.44 23.94
C GLU A 183 10.39 4.24 24.22
N SER A 184 10.56 3.62 25.39
CA SER A 184 9.75 2.48 25.80
C SER A 184 8.71 2.92 26.84
N GLU A 185 7.74 2.04 27.07
CA GLU A 185 6.73 2.24 28.11
C GLU A 185 7.38 2.23 29.52
N VAL A 186 8.57 1.64 29.66
CA VAL A 186 9.29 1.47 30.93
C VAL A 186 9.73 2.82 31.49
N GLU A 187 10.35 3.68 30.66
CA GLU A 187 10.86 4.97 31.14
C GLU A 187 9.70 5.90 31.55
N ILE A 188 8.58 5.85 30.83
CA ILE A 188 7.38 6.62 31.16
C ILE A 188 6.76 6.16 32.48
N ALA A 189 6.71 4.85 32.72
CA ALA A 189 6.24 4.31 33.99
C ALA A 189 7.16 4.71 35.16
N ALA A 190 8.47 4.71 34.98
CA ALA A 190 9.41 5.17 36.00
C ALA A 190 9.18 6.65 36.36
N MET A 191 8.96 7.52 35.36
CA MET A 191 8.59 8.93 35.60
C MET A 191 7.26 9.07 36.32
N CYS A 192 6.25 8.29 35.93
CA CYS A 192 4.95 8.29 36.61
C CYS A 192 5.08 7.75 38.04
N GLY A 193 5.94 6.76 38.29
CA GLY A 193 6.25 6.28 39.63
C GLY A 193 6.89 7.36 40.51
N MET A 194 7.86 8.10 39.96
CA MET A 194 8.48 9.25 40.64
C MET A 194 7.47 10.37 40.91
N LEU A 195 6.60 10.68 39.94
CA LEU A 195 5.53 11.65 40.09
C LEU A 195 4.54 11.24 41.19
N GLY A 196 4.15 9.97 41.21
CA GLY A 196 3.25 9.41 42.22
C GLY A 196 3.85 9.42 43.61
N LEU A 197 5.14 9.05 43.75
CA LEU A 197 5.86 9.14 45.02
C LEU A 197 5.91 10.58 45.54
N ALA A 198 6.27 11.54 44.68
CA ALA A 198 6.36 12.94 45.08
C ALA A 198 4.99 13.51 45.49
N LEU A 199 3.93 13.20 44.73
CA LEU A 199 2.58 13.62 45.07
C LEU A 199 2.08 12.94 46.35
N ALA A 200 2.37 11.66 46.56
CA ALA A 200 1.98 10.95 47.78
C ALA A 200 2.61 11.58 49.02
N ILE A 201 3.86 12.04 48.94
CA ILE A 201 4.54 12.72 50.03
C ILE A 201 4.00 14.14 50.25
N LEU A 202 3.71 14.89 49.18
CA LEU A 202 3.18 16.27 49.28
C LEU A 202 1.73 16.30 49.78
N VAL A 203 0.94 15.28 49.46
CA VAL A 203 -0.50 15.23 49.72
C VAL A 203 -0.84 14.34 50.94
N GLY A 204 0.12 13.55 51.43
CA GLY A 204 -0.10 12.47 52.40
C GLY A 204 -0.78 12.87 53.72
N GLU A 205 -0.71 14.14 54.12
CA GLU A 205 -1.40 14.64 55.32
C GLU A 205 -2.91 14.87 55.11
N GLN A 206 -3.37 15.02 53.86
CA GLN A 206 -4.75 15.34 53.50
C GLN A 206 -5.46 14.14 52.86
N ARG A 207 -6.15 13.33 53.67
CA ARG A 207 -6.91 12.14 53.24
C ARG A 207 -7.85 12.37 52.05
N GLN A 208 -8.39 13.58 51.88
CA GLN A 208 -9.31 13.92 50.79
C GLN A 208 -8.65 13.93 49.41
N TYR A 209 -7.34 14.17 49.33
CA TYR A 209 -6.60 14.28 48.07
C TYR A 209 -5.67 13.08 47.81
N ALA A 210 -5.65 12.08 48.70
CA ALA A 210 -4.79 10.90 48.56
C ALA A 210 -4.99 10.15 47.24
N SER A 211 -6.20 10.20 46.66
CA SER A 211 -6.50 9.61 45.35
C SER A 211 -5.77 10.30 44.18
N ILE A 212 -5.43 11.59 44.30
CA ILE A 212 -4.71 12.36 43.27
C ILE A 212 -3.30 11.81 43.05
N ALA A 213 -2.63 11.40 44.13
CA ALA A 213 -1.28 10.83 44.07
C ALA A 213 -1.20 9.54 43.25
N TRP A 214 -2.34 8.84 43.07
CA TRP A 214 -2.42 7.64 42.23
C TRP A 214 -3.05 7.91 40.86
N LEU A 215 -4.16 8.66 40.81
CA LEU A 215 -4.90 8.91 39.57
C LEU A 215 -4.09 9.74 38.56
N VAL A 216 -3.37 10.77 39.01
CA VAL A 216 -2.62 11.66 38.11
C VAL A 216 -1.50 10.92 37.38
N PRO A 217 -0.61 10.16 38.05
CA PRO A 217 0.41 9.38 37.36
C PRO A 217 -0.15 8.31 36.42
N VAL A 218 -1.20 7.59 36.84
CA VAL A 218 -1.80 6.53 36.03
C VAL A 218 -2.45 7.14 34.77
N ALA A 219 -3.21 8.22 34.91
CA ALA A 219 -3.80 8.92 33.78
C ALA A 219 -2.72 9.48 32.84
N THR A 220 -1.65 10.05 33.38
CA THR A 220 -0.52 10.58 32.61
C THR A 220 0.17 9.46 31.82
N TYR A 221 0.41 8.30 32.45
CA TYR A 221 1.00 7.14 31.79
C TYR A 221 0.15 6.69 30.59
N PHE A 222 -1.15 6.48 30.77
CA PHE A 222 -2.02 6.03 29.68
C PHE A 222 -2.18 7.08 28.58
N LEU A 223 -2.38 8.35 28.94
CA LEU A 223 -2.52 9.42 27.96
C LEU A 223 -1.25 9.57 27.12
N TYR A 224 -0.08 9.56 27.77
CA TYR A 224 1.20 9.69 27.09
C TYR A 224 1.50 8.48 26.19
N THR A 225 1.36 7.26 26.72
CA THR A 225 1.68 6.03 25.97
C THR A 225 0.75 5.79 24.78
N ILE A 226 -0.51 6.20 24.87
CA ILE A 226 -1.49 6.03 23.79
C ILE A 226 -1.41 7.15 22.75
N ARG A 227 -1.29 8.42 23.19
CA ARG A 227 -1.39 9.57 22.27
C ARG A 227 -0.06 10.19 21.87
N VAL A 228 0.90 10.29 22.79
CA VAL A 228 2.11 11.10 22.58
C VAL A 228 3.27 10.24 22.07
N LEU A 229 3.46 9.06 22.68
CA LEU A 229 4.58 8.16 22.41
C LEU A 229 4.68 7.71 20.93
N PRO A 230 3.59 7.32 20.23
CA PRO A 230 3.70 6.93 18.81
C PRO A 230 4.20 8.08 17.93
N GLY A 231 3.66 9.28 18.13
CA GLY A 231 4.05 10.48 17.38
C GLY A 231 5.51 10.86 17.62
N LEU A 232 5.98 10.79 18.87
CA LEU A 232 7.38 11.08 19.20
C LEU A 232 8.36 10.08 18.59
N ARG A 233 8.03 8.79 18.56
CA ARG A 233 8.88 7.78 17.91
C ARG A 233 9.08 8.07 16.42
N ILE A 234 7.99 8.42 15.73
CA ILE A 234 8.04 8.81 14.31
C ILE A 234 8.91 10.06 14.13
N LEU A 235 8.66 11.09 14.94
CA LEU A 235 9.38 12.36 14.90
C LEU A 235 10.89 12.17 15.11
N LYS A 236 11.27 11.35 16.10
CA LYS A 236 12.65 11.02 16.44
C LYS A 236 13.38 10.35 15.28
N HIS A 237 12.77 9.35 14.66
CA HIS A 237 13.34 8.66 13.50
C HIS A 237 13.43 9.57 12.27
N ALA A 238 12.42 10.41 12.02
CA ALA A 238 12.44 11.38 10.93
C ALA A 238 13.57 12.42 11.09
N PHE A 239 13.74 13.00 12.27
CA PHE A 239 14.82 13.96 12.53
C PHE A 239 16.22 13.32 12.45
N ARG A 240 16.37 12.08 12.91
CA ARG A 240 17.64 11.35 12.74
C ARG A 240 17.93 11.04 11.28
N GLY A 241 16.92 10.67 10.51
CA GLY A 241 17.03 10.51 9.06
C GLY A 241 17.58 11.77 8.41
N LEU A 242 17.03 12.94 8.75
CA LEU A 242 17.50 14.24 8.28
C LEU A 242 18.93 14.55 8.73
N GLY A 243 19.28 14.25 9.98
CA GLY A 243 20.64 14.42 10.51
C GLY A 243 21.66 13.58 9.74
N TYR A 244 21.37 12.29 9.55
CA TYR A 244 22.22 11.38 8.79
C TYR A 244 22.34 11.76 7.31
N ALA A 245 21.25 12.23 6.69
CA ALA A 245 21.24 12.69 5.31
C ALA A 245 22.20 13.88 5.11
N ARG A 246 22.16 14.86 6.02
CA ARG A 246 23.07 16.02 6.00
C ARG A 246 24.53 15.64 6.26
N GLY A 247 24.76 14.61 7.07
CA GLY A 247 26.10 14.08 7.35
C GLY A 247 26.62 13.10 6.29
N SER A 248 26.00 13.01 5.11
CA SER A 248 26.31 12.08 4.01
C SER A 248 26.29 10.60 4.40
N LYS A 249 25.60 10.24 5.50
CA LYS A 249 25.44 8.86 5.98
C LYS A 249 24.15 8.26 5.43
N TYR A 250 24.03 8.17 4.11
CA TYR A 250 22.79 7.84 3.40
C TYR A 250 22.14 6.53 3.85
N ARG A 251 22.93 5.47 4.10
CA ARG A 251 22.40 4.19 4.60
C ARG A 251 21.62 4.33 5.91
N LYS A 252 22.19 5.03 6.89
CA LYS A 252 21.55 5.24 8.20
C LYS A 252 20.34 6.14 8.06
N ALA A 253 20.39 7.11 7.14
CA ALA A 253 19.26 7.97 6.82
C ALA A 253 18.08 7.16 6.27
N LEU A 254 18.32 6.30 5.27
CA LEU A 254 17.30 5.43 4.68
C LEU A 254 16.66 4.50 5.71
N LEU A 255 17.47 3.87 6.57
CA LEU A 255 16.95 3.01 7.65
C LEU A 255 16.05 3.77 8.63
N ALA A 256 16.47 4.97 9.04
CA ALA A 256 15.71 5.79 9.98
C ALA A 256 14.38 6.28 9.36
N PHE A 257 14.40 6.74 8.10
CA PHE A 257 13.19 7.14 7.40
C PHE A 257 12.25 5.96 7.12
N ARG A 258 12.78 4.79 6.72
CA ARG A 258 11.97 3.58 6.53
C ARG A 258 11.28 3.17 7.83
N ARG A 259 11.98 3.25 8.97
CA ARG A 259 11.39 2.99 10.28
C ARG A 259 10.29 3.99 10.63
N ALA A 260 10.47 5.27 10.30
CA ALA A 260 9.44 6.29 10.49
C ALA A 260 8.19 6.02 9.62
N LEU A 261 8.38 5.64 8.35
CA LEU A 261 7.29 5.29 7.42
C LEU A 261 6.59 3.97 7.77
N GLN A 262 7.28 3.02 8.39
CA GLN A 262 6.64 1.82 8.94
C GLN A 262 5.69 2.14 10.10
N LEU A 263 6.02 3.15 10.91
CA LEU A 263 5.20 3.57 12.05
C LEU A 263 4.02 4.45 11.59
N ASP A 264 4.24 5.33 10.60
CA ASP A 264 3.21 6.14 9.98
C ASP A 264 3.51 6.29 8.47
N PRO A 265 2.80 5.52 7.62
CA PRO A 265 3.00 5.57 6.17
C PRO A 265 2.76 6.96 5.59
N ASN A 266 1.92 7.79 6.21
CA ASN A 266 1.49 9.09 5.70
C ASN A 266 2.33 10.28 6.20
N ASN A 267 3.41 10.02 6.92
CA ASN A 267 4.25 11.09 7.45
C ASN A 267 5.00 11.85 6.34
N ARG A 268 4.61 13.11 6.13
CA ARG A 268 5.21 13.98 5.11
C ARG A 268 6.71 14.22 5.32
N ILE A 269 7.13 14.51 6.56
CA ILE A 269 8.53 14.83 6.86
C ILE A 269 9.43 13.62 6.57
N ALA A 270 9.00 12.43 6.98
CA ALA A 270 9.76 11.22 6.74
C ALA A 270 9.83 10.89 5.24
N ARG A 271 8.72 11.06 4.51
CA ARG A 271 8.64 10.82 3.07
C ARG A 271 9.50 11.80 2.28
N ASP A 272 9.38 13.10 2.56
CA ASP A 272 10.17 14.16 1.90
C ASP A 272 11.67 14.00 2.20
N GLY A 273 12.04 13.66 3.44
CA GLY A 273 13.42 13.38 3.80
C GLY A 273 13.97 12.12 3.14
N PHE A 274 13.16 11.06 3.05
CA PHE A 274 13.50 9.84 2.30
C PHE A 274 13.78 10.17 0.83
N TRP A 275 12.96 11.03 0.24
CA TRP A 275 13.12 11.56 -1.13
C TRP A 275 14.37 12.37 -1.37
N GLU A 276 14.67 13.29 -0.45
CA GLU A 276 15.88 14.08 -0.55
C GLU A 276 17.13 13.19 -0.56
N VAL A 277 17.13 12.12 0.24
CA VAL A 277 18.21 11.12 0.22
C VAL A 277 18.29 10.42 -1.13
N HIS A 278 17.17 9.91 -1.66
CA HIS A 278 17.15 9.22 -2.96
C HIS A 278 17.70 10.09 -4.10
N ARG A 279 17.37 11.39 -4.10
CA ARG A 279 17.88 12.35 -5.09
C ARG A 279 19.38 12.62 -4.94
N SER A 280 19.90 12.61 -3.71
CA SER A 280 21.32 12.86 -3.42
C SER A 280 22.22 11.64 -3.65
N LEU A 281 21.63 10.46 -3.85
CA LEU A 281 22.37 9.24 -4.12
C LEU A 281 22.88 9.24 -5.55
N ASP A 282 24.20 9.14 -5.69
CA ASP A 282 24.85 8.96 -6.99
C ASP A 282 24.81 7.48 -7.40
N ILE A 283 24.39 7.20 -8.63
CA ILE A 283 24.24 5.86 -9.20
C ILE A 283 25.58 5.11 -9.18
N ASP A 284 26.69 5.83 -9.41
CA ASP A 284 28.04 5.26 -9.44
C ASP A 284 28.59 4.93 -8.03
N SER A 285 27.99 5.53 -6.99
CA SER A 285 28.28 5.22 -5.60
C SER A 285 27.46 4.04 -5.08
N LEU A 286 26.22 3.89 -5.57
CA LEU A 286 25.28 2.82 -5.19
C LEU A 286 25.70 1.45 -5.72
N SER A 287 26.29 1.37 -6.91
CA SER A 287 26.83 0.12 -7.48
C SER A 287 27.96 -0.48 -6.63
N ARG A 288 28.64 0.34 -5.81
CA ARG A 288 29.73 -0.09 -4.92
C ARG A 288 29.26 -0.50 -3.53
N ASP A 289 28.01 -0.19 -3.13
CA ASP A 289 27.45 -0.57 -1.82
C ASP A 289 26.12 -1.35 -1.96
N PRO A 290 26.20 -2.70 -2.11
CA PRO A 290 25.02 -3.56 -2.24
C PRO A 290 24.06 -3.47 -1.06
N GLN A 291 24.53 -3.09 0.13
CA GLN A 291 23.70 -3.01 1.34
C GLN A 291 22.84 -1.75 1.35
N THR A 292 23.30 -0.65 0.73
CA THR A 292 22.48 0.56 0.55
C THR A 292 21.48 0.37 -0.58
N LEU A 293 21.85 -0.35 -1.64
CA LEU A 293 20.97 -0.68 -2.77
C LEU A 293 19.72 -1.47 -2.31
N GLY A 294 19.85 -2.44 -1.41
CA GLY A 294 18.71 -3.19 -0.85
C GLY A 294 17.74 -2.35 0.01
N LEU A 295 18.07 -1.09 0.31
CA LEU A 295 17.23 -0.17 1.07
C LEU A 295 16.53 0.87 0.19
N VAL A 296 16.87 0.95 -1.10
CA VAL A 296 16.24 1.84 -2.07
C VAL A 296 14.87 1.27 -2.43
N ASP A 297 13.83 2.10 -2.31
CA ASP A 297 12.46 1.72 -2.70
C ASP A 297 12.23 2.11 -4.17
N LEU A 298 12.33 1.12 -5.05
CA LEU A 298 12.25 1.32 -6.50
C LEU A 298 10.82 1.56 -6.99
N ASP A 299 9.82 1.01 -6.29
CA ASP A 299 8.41 1.28 -6.57
C ASP A 299 8.09 2.73 -6.28
N LEU A 300 8.58 3.22 -5.15
CA LEU A 300 8.45 4.63 -4.80
C LEU A 300 9.10 5.52 -5.88
N CYS A 301 10.29 5.15 -6.39
CA CYS A 301 10.97 5.89 -7.45
C CYS A 301 10.12 5.97 -8.74
N LEU A 302 9.46 4.87 -9.11
CA LEU A 302 8.53 4.83 -10.25
C LEU A 302 7.29 5.71 -10.00
N ASP A 303 6.69 5.62 -8.81
CA ASP A 303 5.53 6.44 -8.43
C ASP A 303 5.86 7.94 -8.49
N ARG A 304 7.09 8.32 -8.08
CA ARG A 304 7.55 9.70 -8.17
C ARG A 304 7.75 10.12 -9.61
N ALA A 305 8.41 9.30 -10.43
CA ALA A 305 8.59 9.60 -11.85
C ALA A 305 7.24 9.75 -12.55
N GLY A 306 6.29 8.84 -12.29
CA GLY A 306 4.93 8.92 -12.78
C GLY A 306 4.21 10.18 -12.30
N GLY A 307 4.28 10.49 -11.01
CA GLY A 307 3.67 11.70 -10.44
C GLY A 307 4.20 13.00 -11.04
N LEU A 308 5.49 13.06 -11.40
CA LEU A 308 6.07 14.20 -12.12
C LEU A 308 5.52 14.30 -13.54
N LEU A 309 5.43 13.16 -14.24
CA LEU A 309 5.03 13.06 -15.65
C LEU A 309 3.52 13.16 -15.87
N LEU A 310 2.68 12.90 -14.86
CA LEU A 310 1.23 13.10 -14.95
C LEU A 310 0.83 14.58 -15.00
N SER A 311 1.69 15.47 -14.49
CA SER A 311 1.57 16.92 -14.62
C SER A 311 2.43 17.42 -15.78
N ARG A 312 2.15 18.60 -16.35
CA ARG A 312 3.03 19.19 -17.38
C ARG A 312 4.41 19.50 -16.75
N PRO A 313 5.46 18.72 -17.04
CA PRO A 313 6.72 18.84 -16.33
C PRO A 313 7.56 19.98 -16.92
N ASN A 314 8.36 20.65 -16.08
CA ASN A 314 9.43 21.52 -16.55
C ASN A 314 10.69 20.71 -16.92
N SER A 315 11.69 21.33 -17.55
CA SER A 315 12.92 20.63 -17.97
C SER A 315 13.64 19.94 -16.81
N VAL A 316 13.70 20.58 -15.64
CA VAL A 316 14.33 20.02 -14.43
C VAL A 316 13.60 18.77 -13.94
N GLN A 317 12.27 18.78 -13.97
CA GLN A 317 11.42 17.64 -13.60
C GLN A 317 11.52 16.49 -14.61
N LEU A 318 11.68 16.79 -15.91
CA LEU A 318 11.95 15.78 -16.93
C LEU A 318 13.32 15.11 -16.69
N ASP A 319 14.36 15.89 -16.40
CA ASP A 319 15.69 15.36 -16.08
C ASP A 319 15.69 14.54 -14.78
N GLU A 320 14.87 14.93 -13.79
CA GLU A 320 14.66 14.17 -12.56
C GLU A 320 13.97 12.83 -12.85
N ALA A 321 12.87 12.86 -13.60
CA ALA A 321 12.13 11.65 -13.97
C ALA A 321 13.01 10.67 -14.75
N ASN A 322 13.76 11.13 -15.76
CA ASN A 322 14.66 10.28 -16.53
C ASN A 322 15.74 9.63 -15.67
N ARG A 323 16.33 10.38 -14.71
CA ARG A 323 17.32 9.83 -13.78
C ARG A 323 16.75 8.73 -12.88
N LEU A 324 15.53 8.92 -12.37
CA LEU A 324 14.85 7.90 -11.56
C LEU A 324 14.54 6.65 -12.38
N LEU A 325 14.07 6.82 -13.61
CA LEU A 325 13.79 5.73 -14.54
C LEU A 325 15.06 4.94 -14.90
N ASP A 326 16.18 5.63 -15.10
CA ASP A 326 17.47 4.99 -15.36
C ASP A 326 17.99 4.19 -14.16
N LEU A 327 17.77 4.68 -12.94
CA LEU A 327 18.08 3.96 -11.71
C LEU A 327 17.28 2.64 -11.63
N VAL A 328 15.97 2.71 -11.88
CA VAL A 328 15.09 1.53 -11.81
C VAL A 328 15.44 0.51 -12.87
N ALA A 329 15.66 0.92 -14.12
CA ALA A 329 16.05 0.03 -15.21
C ALA A 329 17.36 -0.71 -14.94
N ARG A 330 18.35 -0.03 -14.33
CA ARG A 330 19.66 -0.64 -14.03
C ARG A 330 19.60 -1.64 -12.88
N ILE A 331 18.79 -1.37 -11.85
CA ILE A 331 18.73 -2.23 -10.65
C ILE A 331 17.75 -3.39 -10.83
N GLN A 332 16.60 -3.14 -11.46
CA GLN A 332 15.57 -4.15 -11.70
C GLN A 332 15.18 -4.20 -13.18
N PRO A 333 15.92 -4.98 -14.00
CA PRO A 333 15.58 -5.16 -15.41
C PRO A 333 14.16 -5.73 -15.65
N ASN A 334 13.58 -6.41 -14.65
CA ASN A 334 12.22 -6.93 -14.74
C ASN A 334 11.15 -5.82 -14.85
N LYS A 335 11.43 -4.62 -14.33
CA LYS A 335 10.52 -3.46 -14.39
C LYS A 335 10.69 -2.64 -15.68
N GLU A 336 11.50 -3.11 -16.63
CA GLU A 336 11.73 -2.41 -17.89
C GLU A 336 10.44 -2.06 -18.66
N PRO A 337 9.37 -2.88 -18.70
CA PRO A 337 8.12 -2.47 -19.35
C PRO A 337 7.49 -1.20 -18.75
N GLN A 338 7.47 -1.10 -17.41
CA GLN A 338 6.97 0.10 -16.74
C GLN A 338 7.86 1.31 -17.00
N VAL A 339 9.18 1.11 -16.98
CA VAL A 339 10.15 2.16 -17.28
C VAL A 339 9.99 2.63 -18.72
N ALA A 340 9.80 1.73 -19.68
CA ALA A 340 9.60 2.04 -21.09
C ALA A 340 8.34 2.88 -21.31
N TYR A 341 7.24 2.54 -20.63
CA TYR A 341 6.01 3.35 -20.64
C TYR A 341 6.27 4.78 -20.15
N TRP A 342 6.87 4.95 -18.97
CA TRP A 342 7.15 6.29 -18.44
C TRP A 342 8.16 7.07 -19.28
N ARG A 343 9.14 6.40 -19.89
CA ARG A 343 10.05 7.03 -20.87
C ARG A 343 9.29 7.49 -22.13
N ALA A 344 8.28 6.74 -22.59
CA ALA A 344 7.44 7.16 -23.71
C ALA A 344 6.60 8.40 -23.37
N VAL A 345 6.05 8.46 -22.15
CA VAL A 345 5.35 9.65 -21.64
C VAL A 345 6.32 10.85 -21.55
N ALA A 346 7.52 10.66 -20.99
CA ALA A 346 8.54 11.69 -20.90
C ALA A 346 8.99 12.21 -22.28
N ALA A 347 9.20 11.31 -23.25
CA ALA A 347 9.53 11.67 -24.63
C ALA A 347 8.40 12.45 -25.32
N THR A 348 7.15 12.09 -25.04
CA THR A 348 5.97 12.83 -25.52
C THR A 348 5.94 14.26 -24.96
N HIS A 349 6.24 14.45 -23.67
CA HIS A 349 6.37 15.79 -23.07
C HIS A 349 7.56 16.60 -23.61
N ALA A 350 8.67 15.93 -23.95
CA ALA A 350 9.84 16.56 -24.55
C ALA A 350 9.64 16.92 -26.04
N GLY A 351 8.54 16.47 -26.66
CA GLY A 351 8.28 16.65 -28.10
C GLY A 351 9.03 15.68 -29.00
N ASP A 352 9.78 14.72 -28.44
CA ASP A 352 10.51 13.68 -29.17
C ASP A 352 9.56 12.51 -29.48
N LEU A 353 8.70 12.73 -30.48
CA LEU A 353 7.69 11.76 -30.88
C LEU A 353 8.28 10.51 -31.53
N ASP A 354 9.47 10.61 -32.13
CA ASP A 354 10.17 9.46 -32.70
C ASP A 354 10.58 8.47 -31.63
N ARG A 355 11.19 8.99 -30.55
CA ARG A 355 11.56 8.16 -29.40
C ARG A 355 10.34 7.60 -28.68
N ALA A 356 9.29 8.41 -28.49
CA ALA A 356 8.05 7.94 -27.87
C ALA A 356 7.42 6.80 -28.68
N ALA A 357 7.37 6.94 -30.01
CA ALA A 357 6.83 5.93 -30.91
C ALA A 357 7.60 4.60 -30.81
N ASN A 358 8.94 4.65 -30.91
CA ASN A 358 9.78 3.45 -30.83
C ASN A 358 9.67 2.73 -29.47
N LEU A 359 9.51 3.48 -28.38
CA LEU A 359 9.32 2.91 -27.04
C LEU A 359 7.95 2.23 -26.91
N LEU A 360 6.89 2.85 -27.43
CA LEU A 360 5.55 2.26 -27.43
C LEU A 360 5.47 1.02 -28.32
N GLU A 361 6.10 1.03 -29.50
CA GLU A 361 6.14 -0.13 -30.40
C GLU A 361 6.74 -1.35 -29.71
N ARG A 362 7.90 -1.18 -29.07
CA ARG A 362 8.56 -2.26 -28.31
C ARG A 362 7.74 -2.74 -27.12
N LEU A 363 7.07 -1.82 -26.41
CA LEU A 363 6.27 -2.15 -25.23
C LEU A 363 4.99 -2.90 -25.61
N LEU A 364 4.32 -2.44 -26.67
CA LEU A 364 3.13 -3.07 -27.18
C LEU A 364 3.46 -4.44 -27.77
N ASP A 365 4.65 -4.67 -28.34
CA ASP A 365 5.07 -5.97 -28.85
C ASP A 365 5.43 -7.04 -27.77
N PRO A 366 4.66 -8.14 -27.59
CA PRO A 366 4.95 -9.19 -26.63
C PRO A 366 6.21 -9.97 -27.01
N SER A 367 6.72 -9.88 -28.23
CA SER A 367 7.99 -10.54 -28.60
C SER A 367 9.17 -10.01 -27.78
N HIS A 368 9.10 -8.75 -27.31
CA HIS A 368 10.17 -8.08 -26.59
C HIS A 368 10.16 -8.33 -25.08
N HIS A 369 8.97 -8.46 -24.48
CA HIS A 369 8.83 -8.54 -23.01
C HIS A 369 8.07 -9.79 -22.53
N GLY A 370 7.48 -10.57 -23.43
CA GLY A 370 6.57 -11.67 -23.12
C GLY A 370 5.11 -11.21 -22.99
N ALA A 371 4.17 -11.99 -23.54
CA ALA A 371 2.74 -11.66 -23.52
C ALA A 371 2.18 -11.57 -22.08
N ASP A 372 2.55 -12.54 -21.23
CA ASP A 372 2.02 -12.69 -19.87
C ASP A 372 2.87 -12.00 -18.80
N HIS A 373 3.80 -11.12 -19.19
CA HIS A 373 4.68 -10.46 -18.24
C HIS A 373 3.87 -9.50 -17.35
N PRO A 374 3.88 -9.66 -16.00
CA PRO A 374 2.99 -8.91 -15.11
C PRO A 374 3.21 -7.40 -15.21
N GLU A 375 4.48 -6.96 -15.26
CA GLU A 375 4.84 -5.54 -15.38
C GLU A 375 4.40 -4.92 -16.71
N ARG A 376 4.33 -5.71 -17.79
CA ARG A 376 3.83 -5.26 -19.10
C ARG A 376 2.31 -5.12 -19.05
N LEU A 377 1.62 -6.14 -18.52
CA LEU A 377 0.17 -6.13 -18.38
C LEU A 377 -0.33 -4.93 -17.54
N ALA A 378 0.45 -4.52 -16.53
CA ALA A 378 0.14 -3.35 -15.71
C ALA A 378 0.12 -2.02 -16.50
N VAL A 379 0.97 -1.88 -17.52
CA VAL A 379 1.08 -0.66 -18.32
C VAL A 379 0.47 -0.76 -19.73
N LEU A 380 -0.09 -1.92 -20.09
CA LEU A 380 -0.62 -2.18 -21.42
C LEU A 380 -1.79 -1.25 -21.79
N LEU A 381 -2.78 -1.14 -20.89
CA LEU A 381 -3.93 -0.24 -21.09
C LEU A 381 -3.51 1.24 -21.23
N PRO A 382 -2.74 1.83 -20.30
CA PRO A 382 -2.34 3.22 -20.46
C PRO A 382 -1.43 3.45 -21.68
N SER A 383 -0.67 2.44 -22.11
CA SER A 383 0.08 2.50 -23.37
C SER A 383 -0.84 2.59 -24.60
N TRP A 384 -1.91 1.80 -24.64
CA TRP A 384 -2.93 1.90 -25.70
C TRP A 384 -3.67 3.24 -25.67
N GLN A 385 -4.00 3.77 -24.48
CA GLN A 385 -4.60 5.10 -24.36
C GLN A 385 -3.66 6.20 -24.88
N LEU A 386 -2.37 6.14 -24.53
CA LEU A 386 -1.37 7.08 -25.04
C LEU A 386 -1.22 6.99 -26.55
N ALA A 387 -1.17 5.76 -27.08
CA ALA A 387 -1.00 5.51 -28.51
C ALA A 387 -2.25 5.89 -29.33
N LEU A 388 -3.47 5.69 -28.83
CA LEU A 388 -4.70 5.83 -29.64
C LEU A 388 -5.53 7.09 -29.34
N MET A 389 -5.51 7.58 -28.10
CA MET A 389 -6.43 8.64 -27.65
C MET A 389 -5.76 9.97 -27.33
N LEU A 390 -4.58 9.93 -26.70
CA LEU A 390 -3.99 11.14 -26.12
C LEU A 390 -3.21 12.01 -27.11
N HIS A 391 -2.65 11.44 -28.18
CA HIS A 391 -1.82 12.18 -29.12
C HIS A 391 -2.03 11.77 -30.60
N PRO A 392 -2.54 12.67 -31.49
CA PRO A 392 -2.86 12.33 -32.88
C PRO A 392 -1.70 11.74 -33.68
N ARG A 393 -0.48 12.31 -33.54
CA ARG A 393 0.69 11.77 -34.24
C ARG A 393 1.15 10.40 -33.73
N LEU A 394 0.91 10.06 -32.45
CA LEU A 394 1.25 8.73 -31.94
C LEU A 394 0.24 7.70 -32.44
N ARG A 395 -1.02 8.13 -32.63
CA ARG A 395 -2.07 7.31 -33.24
C ARG A 395 -1.71 6.92 -34.68
N GLU A 396 -1.32 7.87 -35.50
CA GLU A 396 -0.92 7.60 -36.89
C GLU A 396 0.35 6.74 -36.99
N ARG A 397 1.31 6.95 -36.07
CA ARG A 397 2.63 6.32 -36.15
C ARG A 397 2.74 4.95 -35.50
N VAL A 398 2.02 4.71 -34.41
CA VAL A 398 2.11 3.49 -33.62
C VAL A 398 0.75 2.88 -33.38
N GLY A 399 -0.23 3.67 -32.92
CA GLY A 399 -1.53 3.15 -32.54
C GLY A 399 -2.23 2.36 -33.66
N GLU A 400 -2.48 3.00 -34.79
CA GLU A 400 -3.15 2.38 -35.95
C GLU A 400 -2.29 1.28 -36.60
N PRO A 401 -0.98 1.47 -36.86
CA PRO A 401 -0.14 0.40 -37.39
C PRO A 401 -0.08 -0.84 -36.50
N MET A 402 0.02 -0.67 -35.18
CA MET A 402 0.05 -1.79 -34.24
C MET A 402 -1.28 -2.54 -34.21
N LEU A 403 -2.42 -1.86 -34.36
CA LEU A 403 -3.73 -2.53 -34.42
C LEU A 403 -3.93 -3.41 -35.66
N GLN A 404 -3.15 -3.20 -36.73
CA GLN A 404 -3.19 -4.04 -37.94
C GLN A 404 -2.37 -5.33 -37.81
N LEU A 405 -1.52 -5.43 -36.78
CA LEU A 405 -0.76 -6.65 -36.53
C LEU A 405 -1.67 -7.72 -35.90
N PRO A 406 -1.42 -9.01 -36.18
CA PRO A 406 -2.25 -10.10 -35.67
C PRO A 406 -2.29 -10.12 -34.13
N GLY A 407 -3.49 -10.35 -33.58
CA GLY A 407 -3.76 -10.44 -32.14
C GLY A 407 -3.78 -9.12 -31.36
N ARG A 408 -3.32 -7.99 -31.92
CA ARG A 408 -3.13 -6.74 -31.15
C ARG A 408 -4.40 -6.05 -30.74
N ARG A 409 -5.36 -6.01 -31.66
CA ARG A 409 -6.68 -5.47 -31.40
C ARG A 409 -7.37 -6.24 -30.28
N ILE A 410 -7.30 -7.57 -30.29
CA ILE A 410 -7.87 -8.41 -29.24
C ILE A 410 -7.15 -8.16 -27.91
N GLU A 411 -5.81 -8.09 -27.89
CA GLU A 411 -5.06 -7.75 -26.69
C GLU A 411 -5.47 -6.39 -26.10
N ALA A 412 -5.62 -5.37 -26.95
CA ALA A 412 -6.09 -4.05 -26.54
C ALA A 412 -7.52 -4.10 -25.98
N ILE A 413 -8.43 -4.85 -26.61
CA ILE A 413 -9.81 -5.07 -26.13
C ILE A 413 -9.77 -5.72 -24.74
N LEU A 414 -9.02 -6.81 -24.57
CA LEU A 414 -8.93 -7.52 -23.30
C LEU A 414 -8.36 -6.64 -22.17
N ALA A 415 -7.41 -5.76 -22.48
CA ALA A 415 -6.89 -4.79 -21.52
C ALA A 415 -7.97 -3.78 -21.07
N VAL A 416 -8.82 -3.32 -22.00
CA VAL A 416 -9.95 -2.43 -21.71
C VAL A 416 -11.05 -3.15 -20.92
N GLU A 417 -11.44 -4.37 -21.32
CA GLU A 417 -12.49 -5.14 -20.63
C GLU A 417 -12.10 -5.50 -19.20
N ARG A 418 -10.81 -5.85 -18.96
CA ARG A 418 -10.30 -6.10 -17.60
C ARG A 418 -10.53 -4.89 -16.70
N ARG A 419 -10.25 -3.68 -17.19
CA ARG A 419 -10.44 -2.45 -16.42
C ARG A 419 -11.90 -2.07 -16.26
N LEU A 420 -12.72 -2.21 -17.31
CA LEU A 420 -14.15 -1.95 -17.24
C LEU A 420 -14.88 -2.91 -16.29
N SER A 421 -14.36 -4.12 -16.07
CA SER A 421 -14.89 -5.04 -15.06
C SER A 421 -14.72 -4.53 -13.63
N GLU A 422 -13.66 -3.75 -13.36
CA GLU A 422 -13.40 -3.11 -12.07
C GLU A 422 -14.13 -1.77 -11.94
N THR A 423 -14.14 -0.98 -13.02
CA THR A 423 -14.69 0.38 -13.07
C THR A 423 -15.60 0.57 -14.31
N PRO A 424 -16.89 0.18 -14.24
CA PRO A 424 -17.77 0.11 -15.41
C PRO A 424 -18.12 1.46 -16.10
N ASN A 425 -18.00 2.59 -15.38
CA ASN A 425 -18.55 3.89 -15.80
C ASN A 425 -17.49 4.91 -16.28
N GLU A 426 -16.30 4.46 -16.69
CA GLU A 426 -15.24 5.36 -17.14
C GLU A 426 -15.42 5.76 -18.62
N ALA A 427 -15.76 7.03 -18.87
CA ALA A 427 -16.14 7.52 -20.21
C ALA A 427 -15.03 7.36 -21.27
N ASP A 428 -13.77 7.57 -20.88
CA ASP A 428 -12.62 7.43 -21.78
C ASP A 428 -12.42 5.98 -22.22
N LEU A 429 -12.59 5.02 -21.32
CA LEU A 429 -12.50 3.59 -21.62
C LEU A 429 -13.65 3.11 -22.50
N ILE A 430 -14.86 3.61 -22.28
CA ILE A 430 -16.00 3.31 -23.16
C ILE A 430 -15.73 3.82 -24.58
N SER A 431 -15.10 4.99 -24.71
CA SER A 431 -14.72 5.56 -26.01
C SER A 431 -13.64 4.72 -26.69
N LEU A 432 -12.64 4.24 -25.94
CA LEU A 432 -11.61 3.33 -26.44
C LEU A 432 -12.21 1.98 -26.87
N LYS A 433 -13.11 1.40 -26.07
CA LYS A 433 -13.83 0.16 -26.39
C LYS A 433 -14.55 0.28 -27.74
N LYS A 434 -15.32 1.35 -27.95
CA LYS A 434 -16.00 1.62 -29.22
C LYS A 434 -15.04 1.68 -30.40
N LEU A 435 -13.90 2.36 -30.25
CA LEU A 435 -12.87 2.47 -31.29
C LEU A 435 -12.27 1.09 -31.64
N LEU A 436 -11.93 0.29 -30.64
CA LEU A 436 -11.30 -1.01 -30.84
C LEU A 436 -12.24 -2.02 -31.50
N TYR A 437 -13.51 -2.05 -31.07
CA TYR A 437 -14.52 -2.96 -31.62
C TYR A 437 -14.91 -2.61 -33.05
N ARG A 438 -14.93 -1.32 -33.42
CA ARG A 438 -15.40 -0.85 -34.74
C ARG A 438 -14.74 -1.57 -35.92
N ASP A 439 -13.43 -1.76 -35.86
CA ASP A 439 -12.68 -2.38 -36.95
C ASP A 439 -12.31 -3.85 -36.66
N LEU A 440 -12.84 -4.46 -35.59
CA LEU A 440 -12.62 -5.88 -35.27
C LEU A 440 -13.26 -6.83 -36.29
N THR A 441 -12.47 -7.70 -36.89
CA THR A 441 -12.91 -8.73 -37.83
C THR A 441 -13.07 -10.11 -37.17
N GLU A 442 -13.86 -10.98 -37.80
CA GLU A 442 -14.00 -12.37 -37.37
C GLU A 442 -12.69 -13.16 -37.48
N ALA A 443 -11.84 -12.83 -38.47
CA ALA A 443 -10.54 -13.47 -38.67
C ALA A 443 -9.57 -13.17 -37.52
N GLU A 444 -9.46 -11.89 -37.11
CA GLU A 444 -8.63 -11.50 -35.95
C GLU A 444 -9.11 -12.17 -34.66
N TYR A 445 -10.43 -12.27 -34.47
CA TYR A 445 -11.00 -12.95 -33.30
C TYR A 445 -10.70 -14.46 -33.31
N ASN A 446 -10.84 -15.12 -34.47
CA ASN A 446 -10.51 -16.54 -34.67
C ASN A 446 -9.06 -16.87 -34.32
N GLU A 447 -8.13 -16.04 -34.81
CA GLU A 447 -6.70 -16.20 -34.58
C GLU A 447 -6.38 -16.10 -33.09
N ALA A 448 -6.95 -15.11 -32.40
CA ALA A 448 -6.75 -14.93 -30.96
C ALA A 448 -7.42 -16.03 -30.11
N ALA A 449 -8.51 -16.63 -30.59
CA ALA A 449 -9.18 -17.74 -29.91
C ALA A 449 -8.41 -19.07 -30.00
N GLY A 450 -7.42 -19.18 -30.89
CA GLY A 450 -6.68 -20.43 -31.14
C GLY A 450 -7.40 -21.41 -32.06
N GLY A 451 -8.40 -20.95 -32.82
CA GLY A 451 -9.13 -21.75 -33.81
C GLY A 451 -10.64 -21.53 -33.82
N GLU A 452 -11.30 -22.13 -34.81
CA GLU A 452 -12.76 -22.08 -34.94
C GLU A 452 -13.45 -22.80 -33.78
N GLY A 453 -14.50 -22.18 -33.23
CA GLY A 453 -15.31 -22.75 -32.15
C GLY A 453 -14.82 -22.49 -30.73
N ILE A 454 -13.64 -21.88 -30.55
CA ILE A 454 -13.12 -21.48 -29.24
C ILE A 454 -13.53 -20.03 -28.95
N ALA A 455 -13.90 -19.74 -27.70
CA ALA A 455 -14.21 -18.38 -27.25
C ALA A 455 -12.98 -17.73 -26.61
N VAL A 456 -12.75 -16.45 -26.90
CA VAL A 456 -11.71 -15.66 -26.24
C VAL A 456 -12.17 -15.35 -24.81
N ASN A 457 -11.39 -15.77 -23.81
CA ASN A 457 -11.68 -15.50 -22.42
C ASN A 457 -11.55 -14.00 -22.09
N GLY A 458 -12.54 -13.44 -21.39
CA GLY A 458 -12.54 -12.02 -20.98
C GLY A 458 -13.00 -11.05 -22.07
N PHE A 459 -13.40 -11.54 -23.24
CA PHE A 459 -14.02 -10.73 -24.29
C PHE A 459 -15.51 -10.48 -23.99
N ASP A 460 -16.02 -9.28 -24.28
CA ASP A 460 -17.44 -8.97 -24.10
C ASP A 460 -18.26 -9.39 -25.34
N HIS A 461 -18.78 -10.62 -25.30
CA HIS A 461 -19.63 -11.17 -26.35
C HIS A 461 -21.02 -10.54 -26.41
N GLN A 462 -21.52 -9.98 -25.30
CA GLN A 462 -22.81 -9.29 -25.27
C GLN A 462 -22.71 -7.95 -26.01
N TYR A 463 -21.60 -7.24 -25.85
CA TYR A 463 -21.36 -6.02 -26.63
C TYR A 463 -21.23 -6.30 -28.13
N ALA A 464 -20.53 -7.38 -28.51
CA ALA A 464 -20.50 -7.82 -29.90
C ALA A 464 -21.91 -8.17 -30.42
N GLN A 465 -22.74 -8.86 -29.62
CA GLN A 465 -24.13 -9.14 -29.98
C GLN A 465 -24.91 -7.85 -30.25
N HIS A 466 -24.82 -6.84 -29.37
CA HIS A 466 -25.53 -5.58 -29.54
C HIS A 466 -25.09 -4.82 -30.80
N LEU A 467 -23.78 -4.79 -31.09
CA LEU A 467 -23.26 -4.22 -32.33
C LEU A 467 -23.81 -4.95 -33.56
N GLY A 468 -23.77 -6.29 -33.53
CA GLY A 468 -24.30 -7.12 -34.60
C GLY A 468 -25.78 -6.87 -34.88
N LEU A 469 -26.61 -6.88 -33.83
CA LEU A 469 -28.05 -6.61 -33.90
C LEU A 469 -28.38 -5.22 -34.45
N SER A 470 -27.55 -4.22 -34.15
CA SER A 470 -27.77 -2.84 -34.63
C SER A 470 -27.52 -2.69 -36.14
N MET A 471 -26.72 -3.58 -36.74
CA MET A 471 -26.29 -3.49 -38.15
C MET A 471 -26.94 -4.55 -39.04
N ILE A 472 -27.40 -5.68 -38.49
CA ILE A 472 -27.87 -6.84 -39.29
C ILE A 472 -29.12 -6.54 -40.14
N ASN A 473 -29.89 -5.51 -39.76
CA ASN A 473 -31.10 -5.06 -40.47
C ASN A 473 -30.85 -3.95 -41.48
N ASP A 474 -29.63 -3.43 -41.58
CA ASP A 474 -29.24 -2.42 -42.56
C ASP A 474 -28.61 -3.12 -43.77
N ASP A 475 -29.23 -2.97 -44.94
CA ASP A 475 -28.78 -3.59 -46.20
C ASP A 475 -27.34 -3.17 -46.61
N SER A 476 -26.84 -2.06 -46.08
CA SER A 476 -25.46 -1.61 -46.34
C SER A 476 -24.43 -2.18 -45.37
N HIS A 477 -24.85 -2.60 -44.16
CA HIS A 477 -23.96 -3.04 -43.09
C HIS A 477 -24.23 -4.46 -42.59
N TRP A 478 -25.16 -5.20 -43.21
CA TRP A 478 -25.57 -6.53 -42.74
C TRP A 478 -24.42 -7.54 -42.65
N GLN A 479 -23.43 -7.48 -43.57
CA GLN A 479 -22.27 -8.37 -43.54
C GLN A 479 -21.47 -8.17 -42.26
N ARG A 480 -21.23 -6.90 -41.91
CA ARG A 480 -20.52 -6.52 -40.70
C ARG A 480 -21.31 -6.88 -39.45
N GLY A 481 -22.63 -6.67 -39.48
CA GLY A 481 -23.52 -7.15 -38.44
C GLY A 481 -23.41 -8.66 -38.24
N GLY A 482 -23.36 -9.42 -39.33
CA GLY A 482 -23.24 -10.87 -39.31
C GLY A 482 -21.92 -11.37 -38.70
N GLU A 483 -20.79 -10.72 -39.00
CA GLU A 483 -19.50 -11.02 -38.37
C GLU A 483 -19.56 -10.89 -36.84
N TYR A 484 -20.10 -9.78 -36.33
CA TYR A 484 -20.24 -9.59 -34.88
C TYR A 484 -21.17 -10.62 -34.24
N LEU A 485 -22.28 -10.98 -34.91
CA LEU A 485 -23.19 -12.01 -34.40
C LEU A 485 -22.51 -13.40 -34.37
N ARG A 486 -21.66 -13.73 -35.35
CA ARG A 486 -20.85 -14.97 -35.32
C ARG A 486 -19.81 -14.96 -34.21
N ILE A 487 -19.15 -13.83 -33.96
CA ILE A 487 -18.26 -13.67 -32.79
C ILE A 487 -19.05 -13.88 -31.49
N ALA A 488 -20.21 -13.25 -31.36
CA ALA A 488 -21.06 -13.35 -30.17
C ALA A 488 -21.55 -14.78 -29.91
N ALA A 489 -21.98 -15.49 -30.96
CA ALA A 489 -22.50 -16.86 -30.86
C ALA A 489 -21.49 -17.86 -30.27
N ARG A 490 -20.17 -17.57 -30.38
CA ARG A 490 -19.12 -18.42 -29.82
C ARG A 490 -19.00 -18.30 -28.30
N GLY A 491 -19.12 -17.09 -27.76
CA GLY A 491 -19.11 -16.88 -26.30
C GLY A 491 -20.49 -17.02 -25.65
N LEU A 492 -21.56 -16.97 -26.44
CA LEU A 492 -22.94 -17.09 -25.99
C LEU A 492 -23.64 -18.27 -26.69
N PRO A 493 -23.18 -19.53 -26.50
CA PRO A 493 -23.71 -20.68 -27.22
C PRO A 493 -25.20 -20.92 -26.98
N ALA A 494 -25.71 -20.54 -25.80
CA ALA A 494 -27.14 -20.61 -25.48
C ALA A 494 -28.02 -19.71 -26.36
N LEU A 495 -27.48 -18.59 -26.86
CA LEU A 495 -28.17 -17.67 -27.78
C LEU A 495 -27.86 -18.00 -29.26
N GLY A 496 -27.01 -18.99 -29.51
CA GLY A 496 -26.56 -19.37 -30.85
C GLY A 496 -27.69 -19.58 -31.86
N PRO A 497 -28.78 -20.31 -31.54
CA PRO A 497 -29.89 -20.52 -32.46
C PRO A 497 -30.46 -19.21 -33.03
N THR A 498 -30.84 -18.26 -32.17
CA THR A 498 -31.42 -16.98 -32.62
C THR A 498 -30.40 -16.14 -33.38
N LEU A 499 -29.13 -16.09 -32.93
CA LEU A 499 -28.09 -15.31 -33.59
C LEU A 499 -27.84 -15.79 -35.03
N PHE A 500 -27.70 -17.10 -35.24
CA PHE A 500 -27.50 -17.67 -36.56
C PHE A 500 -28.75 -17.57 -37.44
N VAL A 501 -29.96 -17.69 -36.87
CA VAL A 501 -31.21 -17.44 -37.60
C VAL A 501 -31.29 -16.01 -38.12
N GLN A 502 -30.88 -15.02 -37.33
CA GLN A 502 -30.88 -13.62 -37.77
C GLN A 502 -29.89 -13.38 -38.91
N ILE A 503 -28.70 -14.00 -38.86
CA ILE A 503 -27.73 -13.96 -39.96
C ILE A 503 -28.33 -14.59 -41.22
N ALA A 504 -28.94 -15.77 -41.09
CA ALA A 504 -29.54 -16.49 -42.20
C ALA A 504 -30.70 -15.69 -42.83
N GLN A 505 -31.54 -15.04 -42.01
CA GLN A 505 -32.61 -14.17 -42.49
C GLN A 505 -32.08 -12.97 -43.25
N ALA A 506 -31.00 -12.34 -42.78
CA ALA A 506 -30.35 -11.24 -43.50
C ALA A 506 -29.80 -11.70 -44.87
N GLN A 507 -29.14 -12.85 -44.93
CA GLN A 507 -28.64 -13.43 -46.18
C GLN A 507 -29.77 -13.77 -47.17
N ARG A 508 -30.91 -14.27 -46.67
CA ARG A 508 -32.10 -14.51 -47.51
C ARG A 508 -32.65 -13.23 -48.13
N ARG A 509 -32.68 -12.11 -47.37
CA ARG A 509 -33.11 -10.81 -47.92
C ARG A 509 -32.23 -10.37 -49.10
N MET A 510 -30.95 -10.74 -49.07
CA MET A 510 -29.97 -10.44 -50.11
C MET A 510 -29.91 -11.48 -51.25
N GLY A 511 -30.74 -12.54 -51.19
CA GLY A 511 -30.78 -13.60 -52.20
C GLY A 511 -29.68 -14.67 -52.07
N LEU A 512 -28.90 -14.66 -51.00
CA LEU A 512 -27.80 -15.61 -50.75
C LEU A 512 -28.32 -16.89 -50.07
N MET A 513 -29.08 -17.70 -50.84
CA MET A 513 -29.83 -18.84 -50.29
C MET A 513 -28.93 -19.96 -49.74
N ASP A 514 -27.80 -20.25 -50.38
CA ASP A 514 -26.87 -21.29 -49.93
C ASP A 514 -26.16 -20.91 -48.61
N GLU A 515 -25.73 -19.65 -48.49
CA GLU A 515 -25.12 -19.16 -47.24
C GLU A 515 -26.14 -19.06 -46.11
N ALA A 516 -27.38 -18.67 -46.42
CA ALA A 516 -28.46 -18.65 -45.44
C ALA A 516 -28.73 -20.05 -44.90
N ARG A 517 -28.78 -21.06 -45.78
CA ARG A 517 -28.91 -22.46 -45.41
C ARG A 517 -27.75 -22.90 -44.51
N HIS A 518 -26.51 -22.53 -44.84
CA HIS A 518 -25.36 -22.82 -44.00
C HIS A 518 -25.53 -22.25 -42.58
N ASN A 519 -25.98 -21.00 -42.44
CA ASN A 519 -26.24 -20.41 -41.12
C ASN A 519 -27.44 -21.06 -40.39
N PHE A 520 -28.49 -21.51 -41.08
CA PHE A 520 -29.52 -22.34 -40.44
C PHE A 520 -28.99 -23.68 -39.92
N GLU A 521 -28.08 -24.33 -40.65
CA GLU A 521 -27.40 -25.53 -40.14
C GLU A 521 -26.52 -25.22 -38.92
N LEU A 522 -25.86 -24.05 -38.88
CA LEU A 522 -25.14 -23.59 -37.69
C LEU A 522 -26.08 -23.32 -36.51
N ALA A 523 -27.26 -22.74 -36.74
CA ALA A 523 -28.29 -22.56 -35.71
C ALA A 523 -28.76 -23.90 -35.12
N LYS A 524 -28.98 -24.91 -35.98
CA LYS A 524 -29.28 -26.29 -35.57
C LYS A 524 -28.16 -26.87 -34.70
N ARG A 525 -26.91 -26.79 -35.16
CA ARG A 525 -25.75 -27.31 -34.40
C ARG A 525 -25.59 -26.62 -33.04
N ALA A 526 -25.79 -25.31 -32.98
CA ALA A 526 -25.74 -24.55 -31.74
C ALA A 526 -26.81 -25.05 -30.73
N GLY A 527 -28.06 -25.21 -31.18
CA GLY A 527 -29.14 -25.72 -30.34
C GLY A 527 -28.91 -27.16 -29.86
N GLN A 528 -28.34 -28.02 -30.72
CA GLN A 528 -27.97 -29.38 -30.35
C GLN A 528 -26.84 -29.43 -29.31
N SER A 529 -25.85 -28.56 -29.43
CA SER A 529 -24.69 -28.55 -28.51
C SER A 529 -25.06 -28.19 -27.07
N VAL A 530 -26.05 -27.29 -26.90
CA VAL A 530 -26.59 -26.89 -25.59
C VAL A 530 -27.65 -27.88 -25.09
N GLY A 531 -28.42 -28.47 -26.02
CA GLY A 531 -29.52 -29.37 -25.75
C GLY A 531 -30.88 -28.65 -25.69
N PRO A 532 -31.94 -29.12 -26.37
CA PRO A 532 -33.23 -28.42 -26.46
C PRO A 532 -33.90 -28.08 -25.11
N ARG A 533 -33.65 -28.92 -24.09
CA ARG A 533 -34.18 -28.74 -22.73
C ARG A 533 -33.48 -27.62 -21.94
N ASN A 534 -32.24 -27.31 -22.30
CA ASN A 534 -31.42 -26.29 -21.62
C ASN A 534 -31.52 -24.91 -22.29
N LEU A 535 -32.16 -24.83 -23.47
CA LEU A 535 -32.44 -23.57 -24.15
C LEU A 535 -33.59 -22.83 -23.46
N GLY A 536 -33.48 -21.51 -23.36
CA GLY A 536 -34.60 -20.64 -22.98
C GLY A 536 -35.70 -20.65 -24.04
N ASP A 537 -36.89 -20.19 -23.70
CA ASP A 537 -38.08 -20.38 -24.57
C ASP A 537 -37.93 -19.75 -25.96
N ALA A 538 -37.37 -18.54 -26.06
CA ALA A 538 -37.11 -17.87 -27.33
C ALA A 538 -36.12 -18.66 -28.21
N GLU A 539 -35.03 -19.16 -27.61
CA GLU A 539 -34.00 -19.92 -28.31
C GLU A 539 -34.48 -21.32 -28.72
N ARG A 540 -35.30 -21.94 -27.87
CA ARG A 540 -35.97 -23.21 -28.16
C ARG A 540 -36.92 -23.04 -29.35
N GLN A 541 -37.68 -21.95 -29.40
CA GLN A 541 -38.54 -21.62 -30.53
C GLN A 541 -37.74 -21.37 -31.81
N ALA A 542 -36.64 -20.61 -31.74
CA ALA A 542 -35.73 -20.38 -32.87
C ALA A 542 -35.11 -21.69 -33.39
N TYR A 543 -34.69 -22.58 -32.48
CA TYR A 543 -34.15 -23.90 -32.82
C TYR A 543 -35.19 -24.78 -33.54
N PHE A 544 -36.38 -24.96 -32.96
CA PHE A 544 -37.40 -25.81 -33.57
C PHE A 544 -37.97 -25.24 -34.87
N SER A 545 -38.14 -23.92 -34.97
CA SER A 545 -38.52 -23.29 -36.24
C SER A 545 -37.46 -23.48 -37.33
N THR A 546 -36.18 -23.46 -36.97
CA THR A 546 -35.07 -23.78 -37.89
C THR A 546 -35.12 -25.23 -38.35
N LEU A 547 -35.33 -26.19 -37.45
CA LEU A 547 -35.46 -27.60 -37.82
C LEU A 547 -36.61 -27.84 -38.79
N LYS A 548 -37.78 -27.24 -38.51
CA LYS A 548 -38.93 -27.32 -39.42
C LYS A 548 -38.59 -26.73 -40.78
N TYR A 549 -37.99 -25.54 -40.83
CA TYR A 549 -37.59 -24.89 -42.06
C TYR A 549 -36.61 -25.74 -42.88
N LEU A 550 -35.53 -26.25 -42.26
CA LEU A 550 -34.56 -27.11 -42.94
C LEU A 550 -35.19 -28.42 -43.42
N GLY A 551 -36.14 -28.98 -42.68
CA GLY A 551 -36.91 -30.17 -43.08
C GLY A 551 -37.80 -29.91 -44.31
N GLU A 552 -38.53 -28.81 -44.33
CA GLU A 552 -39.37 -28.39 -45.46
C GLU A 552 -38.52 -28.08 -46.71
N GLU A 553 -37.39 -27.39 -46.53
CA GLU A 553 -36.44 -27.11 -47.61
C GLU A 553 -35.79 -28.38 -48.17
N ALA A 554 -35.42 -29.34 -47.31
CA ALA A 554 -34.90 -30.63 -47.73
C ALA A 554 -35.94 -31.42 -48.55
N LEU A 555 -37.20 -31.43 -48.09
CA LEU A 555 -38.31 -32.06 -48.78
C LEU A 555 -38.55 -31.42 -50.17
N ALA A 556 -38.51 -30.08 -50.26
CA ALA A 556 -38.66 -29.37 -51.52
C ALA A 556 -37.55 -29.70 -52.55
N ARG A 557 -36.35 -30.06 -52.08
CA ARG A 557 -35.22 -30.48 -52.92
C ARG A 557 -35.18 -31.98 -53.20
N GLY A 558 -36.08 -32.77 -52.60
CA GLY A 558 -36.07 -34.23 -52.71
C GLY A 558 -34.99 -34.94 -51.89
N ASP A 559 -34.39 -34.26 -50.91
CA ASP A 559 -33.37 -34.81 -50.00
C ASP A 559 -34.04 -35.49 -48.80
N THR A 560 -34.50 -36.72 -49.03
CA THR A 560 -35.30 -37.50 -48.07
C THR A 560 -34.56 -37.73 -46.75
N ASP A 561 -33.25 -37.97 -46.79
CA ASP A 561 -32.45 -38.25 -45.59
C ASP A 561 -32.35 -37.02 -44.68
N ALA A 562 -31.99 -35.86 -45.25
CA ALA A 562 -31.92 -34.62 -44.48
C ALA A 562 -33.30 -34.17 -43.96
N ALA A 563 -34.37 -34.46 -44.72
CA ALA A 563 -35.74 -34.18 -44.27
C ALA A 563 -36.11 -35.04 -43.04
N ILE A 564 -35.84 -36.35 -43.07
CA ILE A 564 -36.07 -37.26 -41.94
C ILE A 564 -35.29 -36.79 -40.71
N ASP A 565 -34.01 -36.49 -40.85
CA ASP A 565 -33.15 -36.08 -39.72
C ASP A 565 -33.68 -34.82 -39.03
N ASN A 566 -34.11 -33.81 -39.81
CA ASN A 566 -34.64 -32.56 -39.27
C ASN A 566 -36.03 -32.74 -38.64
N PHE A 567 -36.94 -33.46 -39.28
CA PHE A 567 -38.28 -33.69 -38.72
C PHE A 567 -38.27 -34.60 -37.49
N ARG A 568 -37.34 -35.55 -37.41
CA ARG A 568 -37.14 -36.39 -36.22
C ARG A 568 -36.71 -35.55 -35.02
N LEU A 569 -35.80 -34.60 -35.21
CA LEU A 569 -35.43 -33.66 -34.14
C LEU A 569 -36.57 -32.70 -33.81
N TYR A 570 -37.36 -32.28 -34.81
CA TYR A 570 -38.51 -31.41 -34.61
C TYR A 570 -39.65 -32.09 -33.82
N GLN A 571 -39.74 -33.43 -33.84
CA GLN A 571 -40.70 -34.20 -33.05
C GLN A 571 -40.57 -33.96 -31.54
N GLU A 572 -39.42 -33.51 -31.06
CA GLU A 572 -39.23 -33.16 -29.64
C GLU A 572 -39.91 -31.82 -29.27
N SER A 573 -40.39 -31.06 -30.25
CA SER A 573 -41.10 -29.80 -30.02
C SER A 573 -42.52 -30.05 -29.52
N GLU A 574 -42.99 -29.19 -28.61
CA GLU A 574 -44.41 -29.13 -28.18
C GLU A 574 -45.36 -28.79 -29.34
N HIS A 575 -44.84 -28.17 -30.39
CA HIS A 575 -45.58 -27.82 -31.60
C HIS A 575 -45.49 -28.92 -32.67
N SER A 576 -44.82 -30.03 -32.37
CA SER A 576 -44.88 -31.21 -33.22
C SER A 576 -46.23 -31.89 -33.01
N GLY A 577 -46.94 -32.09 -34.11
CA GLY A 577 -48.28 -32.66 -34.10
C GLY A 577 -48.35 -33.87 -35.01
N LEU A 578 -49.57 -34.41 -35.15
CA LEU A 578 -49.86 -35.55 -36.00
C LEU A 578 -49.45 -35.34 -37.47
N ALA A 579 -49.43 -34.08 -37.94
CA ALA A 579 -48.93 -33.73 -39.26
C ALA A 579 -47.43 -34.04 -39.45
N THR A 580 -46.59 -33.78 -38.42
CA THR A 580 -45.15 -34.09 -38.48
C THR A 580 -44.91 -35.60 -38.54
N LEU A 581 -45.69 -36.38 -37.79
CA LEU A 581 -45.62 -37.84 -37.79
C LEU A 581 -46.01 -38.43 -39.16
N ARG A 582 -47.08 -37.91 -39.78
CA ARG A 582 -47.46 -38.30 -41.14
C ARG A 582 -46.35 -38.01 -42.16
N ILE A 583 -45.74 -36.82 -42.08
CA ILE A 583 -44.62 -36.47 -42.96
C ILE A 583 -43.45 -37.45 -42.75
N LEU A 584 -43.13 -37.80 -41.51
CA LEU A 584 -42.08 -38.79 -41.22
C LEU A 584 -42.43 -40.18 -41.76
N ALA A 585 -43.67 -40.65 -41.59
CA ALA A 585 -44.13 -41.93 -42.13
C ALA A 585 -44.01 -41.97 -43.66
N ASP A 586 -44.49 -40.93 -44.35
CA ASP A 586 -44.38 -40.81 -45.82
C ASP A 586 -42.92 -40.78 -46.28
N LEU A 587 -42.03 -40.10 -45.55
CA LEU A 587 -40.61 -40.05 -45.87
C LEU A 587 -39.91 -41.41 -45.64
N TYR A 588 -40.24 -42.14 -44.57
CA TYR A 588 -39.71 -43.49 -44.32
C TYR A 588 -40.22 -44.50 -45.34
N GLU A 589 -41.48 -44.40 -45.77
CA GLU A 589 -42.04 -45.23 -46.85
C GLU A 589 -41.31 -44.97 -48.17
N LYS A 590 -41.09 -43.70 -48.53
CA LYS A 590 -40.28 -43.30 -49.70
C LYS A 590 -38.83 -43.81 -49.62
N LYS A 591 -38.27 -43.92 -48.42
CA LYS A 591 -36.93 -44.46 -48.17
C LYS A 591 -36.89 -45.99 -48.17
N GLY A 592 -38.05 -46.66 -48.13
CA GLY A 592 -38.16 -48.13 -48.09
C GLY A 592 -38.01 -48.75 -46.69
N ASP A 593 -38.06 -47.94 -45.62
CA ASP A 593 -38.00 -48.43 -44.23
C ASP A 593 -39.41 -48.57 -43.65
N ALA A 594 -40.08 -49.66 -44.00
CA ALA A 594 -41.44 -49.95 -43.58
C ALA A 594 -41.60 -50.06 -42.04
N LEU A 595 -40.53 -50.44 -41.33
CA LEU A 595 -40.57 -50.59 -39.87
C LEU A 595 -40.52 -49.23 -39.17
N ALA A 596 -39.69 -48.31 -39.66
CA ALA A 596 -39.68 -46.93 -39.17
C ALA A 596 -40.97 -46.18 -39.56
N ALA A 597 -41.50 -46.42 -40.76
CA ALA A 597 -42.77 -45.84 -41.21
C ALA A 597 -43.97 -46.27 -40.34
N ALA A 598 -44.02 -47.53 -39.88
CA ALA A 598 -45.06 -48.02 -38.99
C ALA A 598 -44.91 -47.56 -37.53
N ARG A 599 -43.71 -47.09 -37.14
CA ARG A 599 -43.42 -46.59 -35.78
C ARG A 599 -43.65 -45.08 -35.63
N ALA A 600 -43.50 -44.33 -36.71
CA ALA A 600 -43.84 -42.91 -36.80
C ALA A 600 -45.36 -42.73 -36.79
#